data_AF-A0A956R5W1-F1
#
_entry.id   AF-A0A956R5W1-F1
#
_cell.length_a   1.000
_cell.length_b   1.000
_cell.length_c   1.000
_cell.angle_alpha   90.00
_cell.angle_beta   90.00
_cell.angle_gamma   90.00
#
_symmetry.space_group_name_H-M   'P 1'
#
loop_
_entity.id
_entity.type
_entity.pdbx_description
1 polymer ?
#
loop_
_entity_poly.entity_id
_entity_poly.type
_entity_poly.pdbx_seq_one_letter_code
_entity_poly.pdbx_strand_id
1 'polypeptide(L)'
;MSLAPAPSRARLGRALLVFASVGHILGYLYAAPEHVVDPSWPPHARFHVLQAIFWIAGLDLAAVAIVLGPLAREQRWARATLLMIWPFAHVAYFVALLRGGGPPETSAHLALGVLLVMYGAGLALVWRSPPDASATTPR
;
A
#
# COMPACT_ATOMS: atom_id res chain seq x y z
N MET A 1 -29.54 -9.82 22.73
CA MET A 1 -28.17 -9.91 22.18
C MET A 1 -27.94 -8.66 21.36
N SER A 2 -27.15 -7.68 21.85
CA SER A 2 -26.92 -6.42 21.14
C SER A 2 -25.80 -6.62 20.11
N LEU A 3 -26.05 -6.30 18.84
CA LEU A 3 -25.03 -6.35 17.79
C LEU A 3 -24.01 -5.23 18.01
N ALA A 4 -22.72 -5.54 17.87
CA ALA A 4 -21.67 -4.53 17.96
C ALA A 4 -21.88 -3.45 16.87
N PRO A 5 -21.63 -2.17 17.18
CA PRO A 5 -21.76 -1.09 16.21
C PRO A 5 -20.79 -1.29 15.04
N ALA A 6 -21.24 -0.96 13.84
CA ALA A 6 -20.41 -1.02 12.63
C ALA A 6 -19.18 -0.10 12.76
N PRO A 7 -18.00 -0.49 12.22
CA PRO A 7 -16.82 0.34 12.25
C PRO A 7 -17.04 1.67 11.51
N SER A 8 -16.47 2.76 12.02
CA SER A 8 -16.52 4.05 11.31
C SER A 8 -15.83 3.95 9.95
N ARG A 9 -16.28 4.74 8.97
CA ARG A 9 -15.70 4.80 7.62
C ARG A 9 -14.19 5.09 7.68
N ALA A 10 -13.76 5.98 8.58
CA ALA A 10 -12.35 6.29 8.80
C ALA A 10 -11.55 5.08 9.29
N ARG A 11 -12.10 4.30 10.24
CA ARG A 11 -11.46 3.10 10.76
C ARG A 11 -11.30 2.03 9.68
N LEU A 12 -12.36 1.79 8.90
CA LEU A 12 -12.31 0.88 7.76
C LEU A 12 -11.29 1.35 6.72
N GLY A 13 -11.30 2.65 6.36
CA GLY A 13 -10.37 3.20 5.38
C GLY A 13 -8.91 3.04 5.79
N ARG A 14 -8.59 3.32 7.07
CA ARG A 14 -7.26 3.06 7.64
C ARG A 14 -6.89 1.58 7.59
N ALA A 15 -7.80 0.69 7.96
CA ALA A 15 -7.55 -0.75 7.92
C ALA A 15 -7.24 -1.25 6.50
N LEU A 16 -7.98 -0.76 5.50
CA LEU A 16 -7.73 -1.07 4.10
C LEU A 16 -6.36 -0.59 3.64
N LEU A 17 -5.95 0.63 4.00
CA LEU A 17 -4.63 1.16 3.67
C LEU A 17 -3.50 0.31 4.28
N VAL A 18 -3.62 -0.05 5.56
CA VAL A 18 -2.63 -0.91 6.23
C VAL A 18 -2.58 -2.28 5.59
N PHE A 19 -3.73 -2.91 5.37
CA PHE A 19 -3.79 -4.24 4.77
C PHE A 19 -3.23 -4.25 3.35
N ALA A 20 -3.58 -3.25 2.54
CA ALA A 20 -3.05 -3.11 1.18
C ALA A 20 -1.53 -2.95 1.19
N SER A 21 -0.99 -2.09 2.06
CA SER A 21 0.46 -1.84 2.14
C SER A 21 1.22 -3.07 2.64
N VAL A 22 0.74 -3.72 3.70
CA VAL A 22 1.37 -4.95 4.25
C VAL A 22 1.26 -6.10 3.25
N GLY A 23 0.10 -6.30 2.63
CA GLY A 23 -0.07 -7.31 1.59
C GLY A 23 0.84 -7.08 0.39
N HIS A 24 1.08 -5.82 0.05
CA HIS A 24 1.97 -5.44 -1.05
C HIS A 24 3.45 -5.75 -0.73
N ILE A 25 3.91 -5.42 0.48
CA ILE A 25 5.23 -5.83 0.99
C ILE A 25 5.38 -7.35 0.89
N LEU A 26 4.42 -8.11 1.41
CA LEU A 26 4.48 -9.57 1.42
C LEU A 26 4.48 -10.15 -0.01
N GLY A 27 3.71 -9.55 -0.92
CA GLY A 27 3.70 -9.94 -2.34
C GLY A 27 5.08 -9.80 -2.98
N TYR A 28 5.76 -8.66 -2.76
CA TYR A 28 7.12 -8.44 -3.27
C TYR A 28 8.15 -9.35 -2.61
N LEU A 29 8.08 -9.53 -1.29
CA LEU A 29 8.99 -10.43 -0.56
C LEU A 29 8.82 -11.89 -0.94
N TYR A 30 7.64 -12.28 -1.44
CA TYR A 30 7.41 -13.63 -1.95
C TYR A 30 7.87 -13.79 -3.40
N ALA A 31 7.49 -12.86 -4.28
CA ALA A 31 7.67 -13.03 -5.73
C ALA A 31 9.05 -12.60 -6.26
N ALA A 32 9.71 -11.62 -5.64
CA ALA A 32 10.92 -11.03 -6.20
C ALA A 32 12.27 -11.70 -5.83
N PRO A 33 12.45 -12.41 -4.69
CA PRO A 33 13.77 -12.92 -4.31
C PRO A 33 14.41 -13.89 -5.31
N GLU A 34 13.60 -14.68 -6.03
CA GLU A 34 14.11 -15.61 -7.04
C GLU A 34 14.92 -14.90 -8.13
N HIS A 35 14.49 -13.71 -8.55
CA HIS A 35 15.20 -12.90 -9.55
C HIS A 35 16.48 -12.25 -9.00
N VAL A 36 16.63 -12.16 -7.68
CA VAL A 36 17.86 -11.63 -7.05
C VAL A 36 18.95 -12.70 -7.02
N VAL A 37 18.57 -13.96 -6.79
CA VAL A 37 19.53 -15.07 -6.63
C VAL A 37 19.79 -15.82 -7.93
N ASP A 38 18.92 -15.70 -8.94
CA ASP A 38 19.08 -16.37 -10.24
C ASP A 38 20.36 -15.87 -10.97
N PRO A 39 21.38 -16.73 -11.16
CA PRO A 39 22.62 -16.35 -11.82
C PRO A 39 22.48 -16.17 -13.33
N SER A 40 21.35 -16.58 -13.94
CA SER A 40 21.09 -16.37 -15.36
C SER A 40 20.79 -14.91 -15.70
N TRP A 41 20.41 -14.10 -14.70
CA TRP A 41 20.17 -12.67 -14.86
C TRP A 41 21.47 -11.86 -14.76
N PRO A 42 21.64 -10.81 -15.60
CA PRO A 42 22.78 -9.91 -15.49
C PRO A 42 22.88 -9.28 -14.09
N PRO A 43 24.10 -9.09 -13.53
CA PRO A 43 24.28 -8.50 -12.20
C PRO A 43 23.52 -7.18 -11.98
N HIS A 44 23.46 -6.34 -13.00
CA HIS A 44 22.75 -5.05 -12.97
C HIS A 44 21.22 -5.22 -12.82
N ALA A 45 20.63 -6.23 -13.45
CA ALA A 45 19.20 -6.50 -13.33
C ALA A 45 18.84 -6.97 -11.92
N ARG A 46 19.65 -7.87 -11.35
CA ARG A 46 19.48 -8.36 -9.97
C ARG A 46 19.61 -7.23 -8.94
N PHE A 47 20.55 -6.31 -9.16
CA PHE A 47 20.68 -5.08 -8.37
C PHE A 47 19.38 -4.25 -8.40
N HIS A 48 18.80 -4.02 -9.57
CA HIS A 48 17.55 -3.26 -9.69
C HIS A 48 16.36 -3.96 -9.04
N VAL A 49 16.26 -5.29 -9.10
CA VAL A 49 15.23 -6.04 -8.38
C VAL A 49 15.39 -5.84 -6.87
N LEU A 50 16.60 -6.02 -6.34
CA LEU A 50 16.86 -5.84 -4.91
C LEU A 50 16.55 -4.40 -4.46
N GLN A 51 16.98 -3.42 -5.24
CA GLN A 51 16.67 -2.01 -5.01
C GLN A 51 15.15 -1.76 -5.01
N ALA A 52 14.41 -2.34 -5.95
CA ALA A 52 12.95 -2.20 -6.02
C ALA A 52 12.26 -2.81 -4.79
N ILE A 53 12.70 -3.98 -4.32
CA ILE A 53 12.17 -4.60 -3.08
C ILE A 53 12.29 -3.62 -1.91
N PHE A 54 13.48 -3.03 -1.71
CA PHE A 54 13.71 -2.09 -0.60
C PHE A 54 12.92 -0.79 -0.75
N TRP A 55 12.81 -0.24 -1.97
CA TRP A 55 12.05 0.98 -2.22
C TRP A 55 10.56 0.79 -1.99
N ILE A 56 9.97 -0.29 -2.52
CA ILE A 56 8.55 -0.60 -2.33
C ILE A 56 8.28 -0.88 -0.85
N ALA A 57 9.09 -1.73 -0.20
CA ALA A 57 8.92 -2.01 1.21
C ALA A 57 9.04 -0.75 2.08
N GLY A 58 9.99 0.13 1.78
CA GLY A 58 10.16 1.41 2.48
C GLY A 58 8.96 2.35 2.30
N LEU A 59 8.43 2.47 1.07
CA LEU A 59 7.25 3.29 0.78
C LEU A 59 5.99 2.77 1.48
N ASP A 60 5.77 1.46 1.47
CA ASP A 60 4.63 0.83 2.15
C ASP A 60 4.74 0.95 3.68
N LEU A 61 5.93 0.77 4.25
CA LEU A 61 6.17 1.01 5.67
C LEU A 61 5.94 2.47 6.04
N ALA A 62 6.36 3.42 5.20
CA ALA A 62 6.06 4.83 5.39
C ALA A 62 4.55 5.10 5.34
N ALA A 63 3.82 4.48 4.40
CA ALA A 63 2.37 4.57 4.33
C ALA A 63 1.71 4.05 5.61
N VAL A 64 2.12 2.87 6.11
CA VAL A 64 1.62 2.31 7.38
C VAL A 64 1.92 3.27 8.54
N ALA A 65 3.14 3.79 8.66
CA ALA A 65 3.51 4.74 9.71
C ALA A 65 2.67 6.03 9.65
N ILE A 66 2.40 6.55 8.44
CA ILE A 66 1.54 7.72 8.22
C ILE A 66 0.10 7.40 8.66
N VAL A 67 -0.43 6.24 8.29
CA VAL A 67 -1.79 5.80 8.64
C VAL A 67 -1.96 5.64 10.16
N LEU A 68 -0.98 5.05 10.83
CA LEU A 68 -1.04 4.79 12.27
C LEU A 68 -0.74 6.03 13.12
N GLY A 69 0.03 6.99 12.60
CA GLY A 69 0.44 8.19 13.33
C GLY A 69 -0.26 9.46 12.86
N PRO A 70 0.33 10.22 11.91
CA PRO A 70 -0.22 11.48 11.39
C PRO A 70 -1.70 11.44 10.98
N LEU A 71 -2.13 10.39 10.27
CA LEU A 71 -3.52 10.26 9.82
C LEU A 71 -4.47 10.03 10.98
N ALA A 72 -4.07 9.21 11.95
CA ALA A 72 -4.83 8.99 13.19
C ALA A 72 -4.94 10.26 14.06
N ARG A 73 -4.05 11.22 13.86
CA ARG A 73 -4.07 12.57 14.46
C ARG A 73 -4.73 13.62 13.55
N GLU A 74 -5.44 13.19 12.50
CA GLU A 74 -6.16 14.03 11.54
C GLU A 74 -5.27 15.11 10.87
N GLN A 75 -3.97 14.83 10.70
CA GLN A 75 -3.08 15.77 10.04
C GLN A 75 -3.36 15.80 8.53
N ARG A 76 -3.73 16.97 8.01
CA ARG A 76 -4.18 17.13 6.62
C ARG A 76 -3.15 16.66 5.59
N TRP A 77 -1.87 16.89 5.84
CA TRP A 77 -0.78 16.48 4.95
C TRP A 77 -0.69 14.95 4.80
N ALA A 78 -1.10 14.18 5.82
CA ALA A 78 -1.03 12.72 5.79
C ALA A 78 -1.84 12.13 4.63
N ARG A 79 -3.03 12.70 4.37
CA ARG A 79 -3.90 12.28 3.27
C ARG A 79 -3.22 12.52 1.92
N ALA A 80 -2.65 13.71 1.72
CA ALA A 80 -1.94 14.06 0.50
C ALA A 80 -0.70 13.19 0.27
N THR A 81 0.07 12.90 1.32
CA THR A 81 1.24 12.02 1.21
C THR A 81 0.86 10.59 0.86
N LEU A 82 -0.19 10.02 1.45
CA LEU A 82 -0.68 8.68 1.08
C LEU A 82 -1.17 8.64 -0.38
N LEU A 83 -1.86 9.70 -0.82
CA LEU A 83 -2.26 9.82 -2.22
C LEU A 83 -1.05 9.88 -3.17
N MET A 84 0.03 10.56 -2.77
CA MET A 84 1.27 10.60 -3.55
C MET A 84 2.00 9.25 -3.56
N ILE A 85 1.97 8.48 -2.47
CA ILE A 85 2.61 7.15 -2.43
C ILE A 85 1.91 6.17 -3.37
N TRP A 86 0.58 6.22 -3.46
CA TRP A 86 -0.23 5.28 -4.23
C TRP A 86 0.24 5.04 -5.69
N PRO A 87 0.50 6.07 -6.52
CA PRO A 87 0.97 5.85 -7.87
C PRO A 87 2.36 5.21 -7.94
N PHE A 88 3.28 5.54 -7.03
CA PHE A 88 4.64 5.03 -7.06
C PHE A 88 4.76 3.61 -6.49
N ALA A 89 4.01 3.29 -5.44
CA ALA A 89 4.01 1.97 -4.85
C ALA A 89 3.14 0.99 -5.63
N HIS A 90 1.88 1.35 -5.93
CA HIS A 90 0.91 0.38 -6.47
C HIS A 90 0.67 0.52 -7.98
N VAL A 91 0.51 1.75 -8.50
CA VAL A 91 0.15 1.93 -9.93
C VAL A 91 1.33 1.64 -10.86
N ALA A 92 2.56 1.92 -10.42
CA ALA A 92 3.78 1.70 -11.21
C ALA A 92 3.89 0.27 -11.75
N TYR A 93 3.48 -0.73 -10.97
CA TYR A 93 3.41 -2.12 -11.40
C TYR A 93 2.53 -2.30 -12.66
N PHE A 94 1.32 -1.74 -12.65
CA PHE A 94 0.38 -1.87 -13.76
C PHE A 94 0.83 -1.08 -14.99
N VAL A 95 1.51 0.05 -14.77
CA VAL A 95 2.14 0.79 -15.87
C VAL A 95 3.22 -0.07 -16.54
N ALA A 96 4.06 -0.76 -15.76
CA ALA A 96 5.05 -1.70 -16.30
C ALA A 96 4.38 -2.90 -17.00
N LEU A 97 3.31 -3.43 -16.43
CA LEU A 97 2.52 -4.53 -17.00
C LEU A 97 1.99 -4.19 -18.40
N LEU A 98 1.43 -2.99 -18.58
CA LEU A 98 0.94 -2.51 -19.88
C LEU A 98 2.04 -2.28 -20.91
N ARG A 99 3.31 -2.26 -20.49
CA ARG A 99 4.49 -2.16 -21.37
C ARG A 99 5.09 -3.53 -21.68
N GLY A 100 4.40 -4.62 -21.33
CA GLY A 100 4.86 -6.00 -21.55
C GLY A 100 5.84 -6.50 -20.48
N GLY A 101 5.99 -5.79 -19.36
CA GLY A 101 6.72 -6.29 -18.20
C GLY A 101 5.83 -7.15 -17.29
N GLY A 102 6.43 -7.92 -16.40
CA GLY A 102 5.73 -8.63 -15.32
C GLY A 102 5.72 -10.16 -15.43
N PRO A 103 5.32 -10.83 -14.34
CA PRO A 103 5.25 -12.29 -14.27
C PRO A 103 4.17 -12.86 -15.22
N PRO A 104 4.32 -14.09 -15.73
CA PRO A 104 3.27 -14.73 -16.55
C PRO A 104 2.02 -15.13 -15.73
N GLU A 105 2.13 -15.22 -14.41
CA GLU A 105 1.05 -15.68 -13.55
C GLU A 105 -0.05 -14.63 -13.38
N THR A 106 -1.22 -14.91 -13.94
CA THR A 106 -2.42 -14.07 -13.82
C THR A 106 -2.82 -13.83 -12.35
N SER A 107 -2.58 -14.80 -11.46
CA SER A 107 -2.91 -14.69 -10.04
C SER A 107 -2.15 -13.55 -9.35
N ALA A 108 -0.89 -13.31 -9.73
CA ALA A 108 -0.10 -12.21 -9.17
C ALA A 108 -0.68 -10.85 -9.57
N HIS A 109 -1.07 -10.69 -10.83
CA HIS A 109 -1.72 -9.48 -11.33
C HIS A 109 -3.03 -9.19 -10.59
N LEU A 110 -3.85 -10.23 -10.39
CA LEU A 110 -5.13 -10.12 -9.69
C LEU A 110 -4.92 -9.76 -8.21
N ALA A 111 -3.99 -10.43 -7.53
CA ALA A 111 -3.68 -10.13 -6.13
C ALA A 111 -3.24 -8.68 -5.95
N LEU A 112 -2.29 -8.20 -6.77
CA LEU A 112 -1.85 -6.81 -6.75
C LEU A 112 -2.98 -5.84 -7.14
N GLY A 113 -3.88 -6.26 -8.04
CA GLY A 113 -5.04 -5.46 -8.46
C GLY A 113 -6.03 -5.25 -7.33
N VAL A 114 -6.28 -6.31 -6.54
CA VAL A 114 -7.09 -6.22 -5.32
C VAL A 114 -6.44 -5.25 -4.32
N LEU A 115 -5.13 -5.37 -4.08
CA LEU A 115 -4.42 -4.46 -3.16
C LEU A 115 -4.47 -3.00 -3.65
N LEU A 116 -4.31 -2.75 -4.95
CA LEU A 116 -4.45 -1.43 -5.57
C LEU A 116 -5.85 -0.83 -5.30
N VAL A 117 -6.91 -1.61 -5.53
CA VAL A 117 -8.30 -1.19 -5.31
C VAL A 117 -8.58 -0.97 -3.83
N MET A 118 -8.08 -1.85 -2.95
CA MET A 118 -8.21 -1.70 -1.50
C MET A 118 -7.54 -0.41 -1.01
N TYR A 119 -6.33 -0.10 -1.50
CA TYR A 119 -5.64 1.14 -1.16
C TYR A 119 -6.43 2.37 -1.61
N GLY A 120 -6.90 2.37 -2.87
CA GLY A 120 -7.72 3.46 -3.41
C GLY A 120 -9.04 3.65 -2.67
N ALA A 121 -9.72 2.55 -2.32
CA ALA A 121 -10.93 2.58 -1.51
C ALA A 121 -10.64 3.11 -0.09
N GLY A 122 -9.52 2.70 0.51
CA GLY A 122 -9.04 3.20 1.80
C GLY A 122 -8.82 4.71 1.79
N LEU A 123 -8.12 5.22 0.77
CA LEU A 123 -7.94 6.66 0.54
C LEU A 123 -9.29 7.38 0.43
N ALA A 124 -10.20 6.88 -0.41
CA ALA A 124 -11.51 7.50 -0.63
C ALA A 124 -12.35 7.57 0.66
N LEU A 125 -12.32 6.51 1.48
CA LEU A 125 -13.03 6.47 2.76
C LEU A 125 -12.46 7.49 3.75
N VAL A 126 -11.13 7.58 3.88
CA VAL A 126 -10.52 8.55 4.80
C VAL A 126 -10.70 9.98 4.31
N TRP A 127 -10.65 10.22 2.99
CA TRP A 127 -10.85 11.56 2.43
C TRP A 127 -12.26 12.10 2.69
N ARG A 128 -13.26 11.22 2.62
CA ARG A 128 -14.68 11.55 2.82
C ARG A 128 -15.11 11.50 4.29
N SER A 129 -14.24 11.06 5.20
CA SER A 129 -14.56 10.99 6.62
C SER A 129 -14.36 12.36 7.27
N PRO A 130 -15.37 12.88 8.00
CA PRO A 130 -15.20 14.08 8.80
C PRO A 130 -14.16 13.82 9.90
N PRO A 131 -13.45 14.86 10.38
CA PRO A 131 -12.55 14.72 11.52
C PRO A 131 -13.31 14.16 12.74
N ASP A 132 -12.72 13.20 13.45
CA ASP A 132 -13.31 12.67 14.67
C ASP A 132 -13.35 13.78 15.74
N ALA A 133 -14.56 14.20 16.13
CA ALA A 133 -14.79 15.25 17.14
C ALA A 133 -14.25 14.87 18.54
N SER A 134 -13.95 13.60 18.78
CA SER A 134 -13.33 13.10 20.01
C SER A 134 -11.81 13.29 20.06
N ALA A 135 -11.16 13.67 18.96
CA ALA A 135 -9.72 13.90 18.89
C ALA A 135 -9.30 15.30 19.35
N THR A 136 -10.26 16.22 19.56
CA THR A 136 -10.00 17.62 19.94
C THR A 136 -9.76 17.85 21.42
N THR A 137 -9.83 16.83 22.28
CA THR A 137 -9.42 16.98 23.69
C THR A 137 -7.90 16.89 23.78
N PRO A 138 -7.19 17.97 24.17
CA PRO A 138 -5.75 17.90 24.42
C PRO A 138 -5.50 16.87 25.52
N ARG A 139 -4.58 15.94 25.29
CA ARG A 139 -4.02 15.09 26.36
C ARG A 139 -2.90 15.84 27.06
#